data_AF-A0A920NHG9-F1
#
_entry.id   AF-A0A920NHG9-F1
#
_cell.length_a   1.000
_cell.length_b   1.000
_cell.length_c   1.000
_cell.angle_alpha   90.00
_cell.angle_beta   90.00
_cell.angle_gamma   90.00
#
_symmetry.space_group_name_H-M   'P 1'
#
loop_
_entity.id
_entity.type
_entity.pdbx_description
1 polymer ?
#
loop_
_entity_poly.entity_id
_entity_poly.type
_entity_poly.pdbx_seq_one_letter_code
_entity_poly.pdbx_strand_id
1 'polypeptide(L)'
;MTTNKKTSLFQKHVDENARIVDFGGWDMPVQYEGILKEVNHVRSKAGMFDVSHMGRVNITGKDSESFLNRVLSFNTKKLKPGRIKYG
;
A
#
# COMPACT_ATOMS: atom_id res chain seq x y z
N MET A 1 22.92 -11.45 -6.18
CA MET A 1 21.48 -11.47 -5.87
C MET A 1 21.20 -10.26 -4.99
N THR A 2 20.33 -9.35 -5.41
CA THR A 2 19.99 -8.16 -4.61
C THR A 2 19.10 -8.55 -3.45
N THR A 3 19.44 -8.11 -2.24
CA THR A 3 18.62 -8.32 -1.04
C THR A 3 17.28 -7.60 -1.18
N ASN A 4 16.18 -8.26 -0.83
CA ASN A 4 14.84 -7.67 -0.83
C ASN A 4 14.73 -6.51 0.17
N LYS A 5 13.85 -5.55 -0.15
CA LYS A 5 13.49 -4.44 0.74
C LYS A 5 12.59 -4.93 1.86
N LYS A 6 12.57 -4.20 2.99
CA LYS A 6 11.79 -4.53 4.19
C LYS A 6 11.02 -3.30 4.65
N THR A 7 9.79 -3.48 5.11
CA THR A 7 9.01 -2.41 5.74
C THR A 7 9.52 -2.14 7.16
N SER A 8 9.11 -1.01 7.75
CA SER A 8 9.40 -0.71 9.16
C SER A 8 8.78 -1.72 10.13
N LEU A 9 7.77 -2.48 9.70
CA LEU A 9 7.09 -3.51 10.49
C LEU A 9 7.62 -4.93 10.23
N PHE A 10 8.66 -5.10 9.40
CA PHE A 10 9.18 -6.42 9.04
C PHE A 10 9.46 -7.31 10.24
N GLN A 11 10.18 -6.80 11.26
CA GLN A 11 10.52 -7.61 12.43
C GLN A 11 9.26 -8.04 13.19
N LYS A 12 8.26 -7.15 13.29
CA LYS A 12 6.98 -7.48 13.93
C LYS A 12 6.27 -8.62 13.20
N HIS A 13 6.33 -8.66 11.87
CA HIS A 13 5.77 -9.77 11.09
C HIS A 13 6.48 -11.09 11.38
N VAL A 14 7.81 -11.07 11.50
CA VAL A 14 8.60 -12.26 11.86
C VAL A 14 8.25 -12.75 13.26
N ASP A 15 8.15 -11.83 14.24
CA ASP A 15 7.82 -12.15 15.63
C ASP A 15 6.40 -12.75 15.78
N GLU A 16 5.47 -12.32 14.91
CA GLU A 16 4.10 -12.85 14.83
C GLU A 16 3.99 -14.11 13.95
N ASN A 17 5.13 -14.74 13.59
CA ASN A 17 5.21 -15.95 12.78
C ASN A 17 4.51 -15.84 11.41
N ALA A 18 4.49 -14.63 10.84
CA ALA A 18 3.95 -14.44 9.50
C ALA A 18 4.75 -15.24 8.47
N ARG A 19 4.05 -15.79 7.48
CA ARG A 19 4.70 -16.37 6.30
C ARG A 19 5.22 -15.24 5.41
N ILE A 20 6.52 -14.97 5.48
CA ILE A 20 7.18 -13.96 4.65
C ILE A 20 7.47 -14.52 3.25
N VAL A 21 7.17 -13.74 2.22
CA VAL A 21 7.42 -14.06 0.80
C VAL A 21 8.05 -12.89 0.08
N ASP A 22 8.75 -13.17 -1.03
CA ASP A 22 9.14 -12.15 -1.99
C ASP A 22 7.90 -11.64 -2.74
N PHE A 23 7.62 -10.36 -2.58
CA PHE A 23 6.54 -9.66 -3.27
C PHE A 23 7.10 -8.41 -3.95
N GLY A 24 7.45 -8.53 -5.23
CA GLY A 24 7.92 -7.41 -6.04
C GLY A 24 9.21 -6.78 -5.51
N GLY A 25 10.12 -7.59 -4.96
CA GLY A 25 11.39 -7.13 -4.38
C GLY A 25 11.26 -6.62 -2.93
N TRP A 26 10.14 -6.92 -2.26
CA TRP A 26 9.94 -6.69 -0.83
C TRP A 26 9.68 -8.01 -0.11
N ASP A 27 10.22 -8.14 1.11
CA ASP A 27 9.86 -9.21 2.02
C ASP A 27 8.56 -8.82 2.76
N MET A 28 7.44 -9.44 2.38
CA MET A 28 6.10 -9.11 2.89
C MET A 28 5.39 -10.32 3.53
N PRO A 29 4.55 -10.11 4.55
CA PRO A 29 3.72 -11.17 5.13
C PRO A 29 2.55 -11.53 4.19
N VAL A 30 2.48 -12.78 3.72
CA VAL A 30 1.36 -13.26 2.89
C VAL A 30 0.17 -13.77 3.71
N GLN A 31 0.43 -14.30 4.91
CA GLN A 31 -0.57 -14.77 5.88
C GLN A 31 0.08 -14.95 7.26
N TYR A 32 -0.72 -14.98 8.32
CA TYR A 32 -0.34 -15.27 9.71
C TYR A 32 -1.01 -16.56 10.21
N GLU A 33 -2.34 -16.67 10.07
CA GLU A 33 -3.12 -17.82 10.56
C GLU A 33 -3.78 -18.62 9.43
N GLY A 34 -3.81 -18.05 8.21
CA GLY A 34 -4.31 -18.69 7.00
C GLY A 34 -5.25 -17.80 6.20
N ILE A 35 -5.08 -17.76 4.88
CA ILE A 35 -5.79 -16.83 3.97
C ILE A 35 -7.30 -16.80 4.20
N LEU A 36 -7.97 -17.96 4.23
CA LEU A 36 -9.43 -18.00 4.38
C LEU A 36 -9.89 -17.48 5.74
N LYS A 37 -9.12 -17.75 6.81
CA LYS A 37 -9.43 -17.29 8.16
C LYS A 37 -9.31 -15.77 8.24
N GLU A 38 -8.24 -15.20 7.68
CA GLU A 38 -7.98 -13.76 7.64
C GLU A 38 -9.03 -13.02 6.79
N VAL A 39 -9.38 -13.55 5.61
CA VAL A 39 -10.46 -13.00 4.77
C VAL A 39 -11.78 -12.99 5.52
N ASN A 40 -12.15 -14.09 6.19
CA ASN A 40 -13.37 -14.15 6.99
C ASN A 40 -13.33 -13.17 8.17
N HIS A 41 -12.18 -13.00 8.81
CA HIS A 41 -12.02 -12.06 9.92
C HIS A 41 -12.20 -10.60 9.48
N VAL A 42 -11.62 -10.20 8.34
CA VAL A 42 -11.80 -8.86 7.77
C VAL A 42 -13.27 -8.61 7.41
N ARG A 43 -13.95 -9.60 6.82
CA ARG A 43 -15.35 -9.48 6.40
C ARG A 43 -16.35 -9.44 7.56
N SER A 44 -16.04 -10.14 8.65
CA SER A 44 -16.94 -10.25 9.81
C SER A 44 -16.61 -9.30 10.95
N LYS A 45 -15.38 -8.76 10.99
CA LYS A 45 -14.86 -7.91 12.06
C LYS A 45 -14.02 -6.76 11.49
N ALA A 46 -12.71 -6.81 11.66
CA ALA A 46 -11.74 -5.82 11.21
C ALA A 46 -10.43 -6.53 10.85
N GLY A 47 -9.60 -5.92 10.01
CA GLY A 47 -8.25 -6.43 9.73
C GLY A 47 -7.25 -5.28 9.63
N MET A 48 -5.99 -5.59 9.92
CA MET A 48 -4.87 -4.67 9.82
C MET A 48 -3.90 -5.17 8.76
N PHE A 49 -3.49 -4.28 7.86
CA PHE A 49 -2.62 -4.60 6.74
C PHE A 49 -1.43 -3.64 6.73
N ASP A 50 -0.22 -4.18 6.58
CA ASP A 50 0.97 -3.38 6.30
C ASP A 50 1.10 -3.09 4.80
N VAL A 51 0.65 -1.91 4.40
CA VAL A 51 0.74 -1.41 3.01
C VAL A 51 1.90 -0.44 2.82
N SER A 52 2.90 -0.46 3.71
CA SER A 52 4.00 0.51 3.70
C SER A 52 4.98 0.34 2.54
N HIS A 53 4.93 -0.80 1.85
CA HIS A 53 5.68 -1.07 0.62
C HIS A 53 5.15 -0.27 -0.60
N MET A 54 3.94 0.31 -0.50
CA MET A 54 3.34 1.11 -1.56
C MET A 54 4.12 2.41 -1.79
N GLY A 55 4.44 2.70 -3.06
CA GLY A 55 5.08 3.94 -3.47
C GLY A 55 4.21 5.16 -3.14
N ARG A 56 4.83 6.23 -2.65
CA ARG A 56 4.18 7.51 -2.35
C ARG A 56 4.99 8.63 -2.98
N VAL A 57 4.31 9.53 -3.69
CA VAL A 57 4.94 10.69 -4.32
C VAL A 57 4.13 11.93 -3.94
N ASN A 58 4.80 12.96 -3.44
CA ASN A 58 4.21 14.26 -3.18
C ASN A 58 4.58 15.23 -4.31
N ILE A 59 3.59 15.87 -4.92
CA ILE A 59 3.79 16.79 -6.05
C ILE A 59 3.29 18.16 -5.62
N THR A 60 4.16 19.16 -5.71
CA THR A 60 3.88 20.53 -5.25
C THR A 60 4.37 21.55 -6.29
N GLY A 61 3.95 22.81 -6.16
CA GLY A 61 4.31 23.90 -7.07
C GLY A 61 3.15 24.41 -7.93
N LYS A 62 3.35 25.58 -8.55
CA LYS A 62 2.29 26.33 -9.27
C LYS A 62 1.64 25.54 -10.42
N ASP A 63 2.39 24.65 -11.06
CA ASP A 63 1.95 23.91 -12.25
C ASP A 63 1.51 22.46 -11.93
N SER A 64 1.48 22.08 -10.65
CA SER A 64 1.20 20.71 -10.19
C SER A 64 -0.15 20.17 -10.67
N GLU A 65 -1.22 20.97 -10.57
CA GLU A 65 -2.55 20.57 -11.03
C GLU A 65 -2.61 20.34 -12.54
N SER A 66 -1.98 21.23 -13.32
CA SER A 66 -1.91 21.12 -14.79
C SER A 66 -1.14 19.87 -15.21
N PHE A 67 0.01 19.61 -14.57
CA PHE A 67 0.80 18.40 -14.78
C PHE A 67 -0.02 17.14 -14.47
N LEU A 68 -0.65 17.08 -13.29
CA LEU A 68 -1.46 15.93 -12.88
C LEU A 68 -2.65 15.72 -13.82
N ASN A 69 -3.31 16.78 -14.29
CA ASN A 69 -4.41 16.70 -15.24
C ASN A 69 -3.99 16.16 -16.62
N ARG A 70 -2.71 16.31 -16.99
CA ARG A 70 -2.14 15.76 -18.22
C ARG A 70 -1.76 14.29 -18.08
N VAL A 71 -1.28 13.88 -16.90
CA VAL A 71 -0.75 12.52 -16.65
C VAL A 71 -1.86 11.55 -16.26
N LEU A 72 -2.88 12.00 -15.53
CA LEU A 72 -3.95 11.15 -15.00
C LEU A 72 -5.13 11.05 -15.98
N SER A 73 -5.85 9.93 -15.91
CA SER A 73 -7.02 9.59 -16.74
C SER A 73 -8.28 10.41 -16.43
N PHE A 74 -8.24 11.29 -15.42
CA PHE A 74 -9.39 12.04 -14.95
C PHE A 74 -9.09 13.53 -14.74
N ASN A 75 -10.16 14.33 -14.80
CA ASN A 75 -10.07 15.76 -14.55
C ASN A 75 -9.77 16.07 -13.08
N THR A 76 -8.53 16.46 -12.79
CA THR A 76 -8.03 16.74 -11.44
C THR A 76 -8.60 18.04 -10.88
N LYS A 77 -9.00 18.99 -11.73
CA LYS A 77 -9.61 20.27 -11.32
C LYS A 77 -10.95 20.10 -10.59
N LYS A 78 -11.59 18.93 -10.74
CA LYS A 78 -12.83 18.59 -10.03
C LYS A 78 -12.58 17.99 -8.64
N LEU A 79 -11.33 17.65 -8.30
CA LEU A 79 -10.97 17.05 -7.03
C LEU A 79 -10.73 18.14 -5.99
N LYS A 80 -11.62 18.24 -5.00
CA LYS A 80 -11.52 19.23 -3.91
C LYS A 80 -10.50 18.78 -2.85
N PRO A 81 -9.89 19.72 -2.09
CA PRO A 81 -9.03 19.39 -0.95
C PRO A 81 -9.70 18.39 0.02
N GLY A 82 -8.90 17.46 0.55
CA GLY A 82 -9.39 16.40 1.45
C GLY A 82 -10.16 15.27 0.77
N ARG A 83 -10.25 15.27 -0.57
CA ARG A 83 -10.86 14.18 -1.35
C ARG A 83 -9.77 13.36 -2.05
N ILE A 84 -10.08 12.09 -2.28
CA ILE A 84 -9.22 11.14 -2.99
C ILE A 84 -10.01 10.60 -4.18
N LYS A 85 -9.31 10.36 -5.29
CA LYS A 85 -9.87 9.71 -6.47
C LYS A 85 -8.91 8.64 -6.98
N TYR A 86 -9.45 7.46 -7.23
CA TYR A 86 -8.77 6.41 -7.98
C TYR A 86 -8.78 6.78 -9.48
N GLY A 87 -7.65 6.61 -10.15
CA GLY A 87 -7.44 6.98 -11.55
C GLY A 87 -6.94 5.81 -12.37
#